data_AF-A0A951Z283-F1
#
_entry.id   AF-A0A951Z283-F1
#
_cell.length_a   1.000
_cell.length_b   1.000
_cell.length_c   1.000
_cell.angle_alpha   90.00
_cell.angle_beta   90.00
_cell.angle_gamma   90.00
#
_symmetry.space_group_name_H-M   'P 1'
#
loop_
_entity.id
_entity.type
_entity.pdbx_description
1 polymer ?
#
loop_
_entity_poly.entity_id
_entity_poly.type
_entity_poly.pdbx_seq_one_letter_code
_entity_poly.pdbx_strand_id
1 'polypeptide(L)'
;MTRSRAFTLIELLVVIAIIAILAAMLFPVYAQAKSAAKKATAIGHVKQLGTSAQLYLADYDDTFPTTYVPFDTARGYAWDRLVPAPDWFPNPSNAQRAIIQGFWANTVQPYMKSYAILEDPASVKVTGVV
;
A
#
# COMPACT_ATOMS: atom_id res chain seq x y z
N MET A 1 -15.17 -7.63 58.78
CA MET A 1 -14.73 -8.78 57.95
C MET A 1 -15.41 -8.69 56.59
N THR A 2 -14.70 -8.22 55.57
CA THR A 2 -15.20 -8.15 54.19
C THR A 2 -15.17 -9.55 53.59
N ARG A 3 -16.34 -10.12 53.30
CA ARG A 3 -16.50 -11.42 52.62
C ARG A 3 -16.02 -11.26 51.16
N SER A 4 -14.88 -11.85 50.82
CA SER A 4 -14.44 -11.99 49.44
C SER A 4 -15.33 -13.03 48.75
N ARG A 5 -16.05 -12.62 47.69
CA ARG A 5 -16.81 -13.57 46.85
C ARG A 5 -15.81 -14.37 46.01
N ALA A 6 -15.74 -15.68 46.22
CA ALA A 6 -14.98 -16.58 45.37
C ALA A 6 -15.77 -16.86 44.09
N PHE A 7 -15.11 -16.74 42.94
CA PHE A 7 -15.70 -17.00 41.62
C PHE A 7 -15.82 -18.51 41.39
N THR A 8 -16.95 -18.98 40.90
CA THR A 8 -17.14 -20.42 40.64
C THR A 8 -16.59 -20.81 39.27
N LEU A 9 -16.12 -22.05 39.13
CA LEU A 9 -15.62 -22.58 37.85
C LEU A 9 -16.68 -22.56 36.74
N ILE A 10 -17.96 -22.73 37.10
CA ILE A 10 -19.08 -22.73 36.16
C ILE A 10 -19.31 -21.32 35.60
N GLU A 11 -19.27 -20.29 36.45
CA GLU A 11 -19.37 -18.89 36.00
C GLU A 11 -18.26 -18.55 35.01
N LEU A 12 -17.03 -19.03 35.25
CA LEU A 12 -15.92 -18.81 34.34
C LEU A 12 -16.11 -19.54 33.01
N LEU A 13 -16.57 -20.80 33.06
CA LEU A 13 -16.76 -21.63 31.88
C LEU A 13 -17.87 -21.11 30.97
N VAL A 14 -18.98 -20.64 31.54
CA VAL A 14 -20.08 -20.05 30.76
C VAL A 14 -19.62 -18.77 30.06
N VAL A 15 -18.83 -17.94 30.72
CA VAL A 15 -18.33 -16.68 30.13
C VAL A 15 -17.43 -16.95 28.93
N ILE A 16 -16.47 -17.88 29.04
CA ILE A 16 -15.60 -18.21 27.90
C ILE A 16 -16.38 -18.85 26.76
N ALA A 17 -17.42 -19.65 27.05
CA ALA A 17 -18.28 -20.25 26.04
C ALA A 17 -19.05 -19.19 25.24
N ILE A 18 -19.61 -18.18 25.92
CA ILE A 18 -20.29 -17.06 25.25
C ILE A 18 -19.29 -16.25 24.40
N ILE A 19 -18.10 -15.93 24.94
CA ILE A 19 -17.06 -15.21 24.18
C ILE A 19 -16.64 -16.00 22.94
N ALA A 20 -16.49 -17.31 23.03
CA ALA A 20 -16.12 -18.17 21.90
C ALA A 20 -17.16 -18.14 20.78
N ILE A 21 -18.46 -18.21 21.13
CA ILE A 21 -19.56 -18.12 20.14
C ILE A 21 -19.55 -16.76 19.44
N LEU A 22 -19.41 -15.68 20.21
CA LEU A 22 -19.35 -14.32 19.66
C LEU A 22 -18.14 -14.14 18.74
N ALA A 23 -16.96 -14.59 19.18
CA ALA A 23 -15.73 -14.51 18.39
C ALA A 23 -15.81 -15.33 17.09
N ALA A 24 -16.44 -16.52 17.12
CA ALA A 24 -16.60 -17.38 15.95
C ALA A 24 -17.44 -16.71 14.84
N MET A 25 -18.46 -15.92 15.19
CA MET A 25 -19.23 -15.15 14.20
C MET A 25 -18.49 -13.88 13.77
N LEU A 26 -17.74 -13.24 14.67
CA LEU A 26 -17.08 -11.97 14.41
C LEU A 26 -15.84 -12.11 13.52
N PHE A 27 -15.06 -13.17 13.70
CA PHE A 27 -13.79 -13.39 12.98
C PHE A 27 -13.93 -13.44 11.44
N PRO A 28 -14.85 -14.21 10.84
CA PRO A 28 -15.00 -14.24 9.39
C PRO A 28 -15.46 -12.88 8.83
N VAL A 29 -16.38 -12.21 9.52
CA VAL A 29 -16.88 -10.88 9.14
C VAL A 29 -15.76 -9.83 9.23
N TYR A 30 -14.93 -9.89 10.27
CA TYR A 30 -13.79 -8.99 10.44
C TYR A 30 -12.77 -9.11 9.30
N ALA A 31 -12.45 -10.34 8.88
CA ALA A 31 -11.55 -10.56 7.74
C ALA A 31 -12.10 -9.94 6.44
N GLN A 32 -13.40 -10.11 6.18
CA GLN A 32 -14.07 -9.51 5.03
C GLN A 32 -14.08 -7.97 5.11
N ALA A 33 -14.42 -7.41 6.28
CA ALA A 33 -14.43 -5.97 6.51
C ALA A 33 -13.05 -5.33 6.32
N LYS A 34 -11.99 -5.99 6.82
CA LYS A 34 -10.60 -5.54 6.61
C LYS A 34 -10.21 -5.52 5.13
N SER A 35 -10.60 -6.54 4.38
CA SER A 35 -10.37 -6.59 2.93
C SER A 35 -11.13 -5.48 2.20
N ALA A 36 -12.40 -5.24 2.57
CA ALA A 36 -13.20 -4.16 2.02
C ALA A 36 -12.60 -2.77 2.31
N ALA A 37 -12.10 -2.55 3.53
CA ALA A 37 -11.42 -1.31 3.90
C ALA A 37 -10.17 -1.06 3.05
N LYS A 38 -9.34 -2.09 2.84
CA LYS A 38 -8.17 -2.00 1.94
C LYS A 38 -8.55 -1.63 0.52
N LYS A 39 -9.62 -2.24 -0.02
CA LYS A 39 -10.13 -1.90 -1.36
C LYS A 39 -10.61 -0.45 -1.44
N ALA A 40 -11.33 0.03 -0.43
CA ALA A 40 -11.77 1.42 -0.37
C ALA A 40 -10.59 2.40 -0.38
N THR A 41 -9.53 2.10 0.37
CA THR A 41 -8.29 2.88 0.35
C THR A 41 -7.62 2.84 -1.02
N ALA A 42 -7.50 1.66 -1.65
CA ALA A 42 -6.91 1.52 -2.99
C ALA A 42 -7.65 2.35 -4.04
N ILE A 43 -8.98 2.36 -4.02
CA ILE A 43 -9.79 3.22 -4.91
C ILE A 43 -9.48 4.70 -4.65
N GLY A 44 -9.35 5.09 -3.38
CA GLY A 44 -8.93 6.45 -3.01
C GLY A 44 -7.57 6.83 -3.56
N HIS A 45 -6.59 5.93 -3.49
CA HIS A 45 -5.25 6.11 -4.05
C HIS A 45 -5.29 6.28 -5.57
N VAL A 46 -6.00 5.40 -6.29
CA VAL A 46 -6.16 5.47 -7.76
C VAL A 46 -6.80 6.79 -8.19
N LYS A 47 -7.82 7.26 -7.46
CA LYS A 47 -8.43 8.56 -7.73
C LYS A 47 -7.42 9.70 -7.58
N GLN A 48 -6.58 9.68 -6.53
CA GLN A 48 -5.54 10.69 -6.32
C GLN A 48 -4.47 10.65 -7.42
N LEU A 49 -4.08 9.47 -7.88
CA LEU A 49 -3.16 9.30 -9.01
C LEU A 49 -3.75 9.85 -10.31
N GLY A 50 -5.02 9.54 -10.60
CA GLY A 50 -5.72 10.10 -11.75
C GLY A 50 -5.78 11.62 -11.71
N THR A 51 -6.12 12.21 -10.55
CA THR A 51 -6.07 13.67 -10.38
C THR A 51 -4.66 14.23 -10.60
N SER A 52 -3.62 13.58 -10.07
CA SER A 52 -2.22 14.00 -10.23
C SER A 52 -1.81 14.00 -11.71
N ALA A 53 -2.21 12.97 -12.45
CA ALA A 53 -1.96 12.88 -13.88
C ALA A 53 -2.71 13.97 -14.68
N GLN A 54 -3.96 14.28 -14.32
CA GLN A 54 -4.71 15.38 -14.97
C GLN A 54 -4.06 16.74 -14.73
N LEU A 55 -3.56 16.99 -13.52
CA LEU A 55 -2.81 18.22 -13.22
C LEU A 55 -1.52 18.30 -14.03
N TYR A 56 -0.81 17.18 -14.18
CA TYR A 56 0.37 17.12 -15.05
C TYR A 56 0.03 17.46 -16.51
N LEU A 57 -1.01 16.85 -17.08
CA LEU A 57 -1.43 17.13 -18.46
C LEU A 57 -1.70 18.63 -18.69
N ALA A 58 -2.37 19.27 -17.74
CA ALA A 58 -2.70 20.70 -17.82
C ALA A 58 -1.46 21.60 -17.85
N ASP A 59 -0.36 21.19 -17.19
CA ASP A 59 0.88 21.97 -17.12
C ASP A 59 1.87 21.65 -18.26
N TYR A 60 1.69 20.53 -18.96
CA TYR A 60 2.63 20.00 -19.96
C TYR A 60 1.97 19.76 -21.33
N ASP A 61 1.19 20.73 -21.81
CA ASP A 61 0.56 20.73 -23.15
C ASP A 61 -0.18 19.42 -23.49
N ASP A 62 -0.99 18.92 -22.55
CA ASP A 62 -1.76 17.66 -22.67
C ASP A 62 -0.90 16.42 -22.99
N THR A 63 0.40 16.45 -22.65
CA THR A 63 1.32 15.34 -22.87
C THR A 63 1.38 14.45 -21.63
N PHE A 64 1.20 13.14 -21.79
CA PHE A 64 1.28 12.19 -20.67
C PHE A 64 2.69 12.09 -20.07
N PRO A 65 2.81 11.78 -18.75
CA PRO A 65 4.10 11.52 -18.13
C PRO A 65 4.86 10.43 -18.88
N THR A 66 6.15 10.68 -19.12
CA THR A 66 7.00 9.69 -19.77
C THR A 66 7.21 8.50 -18.85
N THR A 67 7.28 7.30 -19.44
CA THR A 67 7.73 6.10 -18.74
C THR A 67 8.92 5.54 -19.50
N TYR A 68 10.04 5.39 -18.80
CA TYR A 68 11.17 4.65 -19.32
C TYR A 68 11.00 3.16 -18.98
N VAL A 69 10.66 2.36 -19.99
CA VAL A 69 10.68 0.90 -19.95
C VAL A 69 11.90 0.41 -20.73
N PRO A 70 13.01 0.02 -20.10
CA PRO A 70 14.09 -0.60 -20.85
C PRO A 70 13.64 -2.02 -21.21
N PHE A 71 13.46 -2.23 -22.50
CA PHE A 71 13.28 -3.54 -23.08
C PHE A 71 14.65 -4.26 -23.11
N ASP A 72 15.10 -4.75 -21.95
CA ASP A 72 16.14 -5.78 -21.90
C ASP A 72 15.76 -6.87 -20.89
N THR A 73 15.62 -8.07 -21.45
CA THR A 73 15.31 -9.35 -20.85
C THR A 73 16.33 -9.77 -19.79
N ALA A 74 16.02 -9.59 -18.50
CA ALA A 74 16.43 -10.54 -17.45
C ALA A 74 15.92 -10.23 -16.03
N ARG A 75 15.56 -8.99 -15.68
CA ARG A 75 15.16 -8.66 -14.29
C ARG A 75 14.08 -7.58 -14.29
N GLY A 76 12.83 -8.02 -14.16
CA GLY A 76 11.62 -7.23 -14.37
C GLY A 76 11.57 -5.91 -13.61
N TYR A 77 11.09 -4.87 -14.30
CA TYR A 77 10.72 -3.61 -13.69
C TYR A 77 9.40 -3.81 -12.95
N ALA A 78 9.47 -3.83 -11.63
CA ALA A 78 8.28 -3.85 -10.79
C ALA A 78 7.68 -2.45 -10.78
N TRP A 79 6.37 -2.37 -11.07
CA TRP A 79 5.52 -1.18 -10.99
C TRP A 79 5.52 -0.48 -9.61
N ASP A 80 6.26 -1.00 -8.62
CA ASP A 80 6.14 -0.71 -7.19
C ASP A 80 7.37 -0.01 -6.56
N ARG A 81 8.49 0.19 -7.27
CA ARG A 81 9.66 0.89 -6.69
C ARG A 81 10.52 1.64 -7.70
N LEU A 82 10.34 2.97 -7.80
CA LEU A 82 11.45 3.91 -8.06
C LEU A 82 11.22 5.23 -7.31
N VAL A 83 12.08 5.50 -6.32
CA VAL A 83 12.22 6.75 -5.53
C VAL A 83 13.55 7.41 -5.94
N PRO A 84 13.71 8.75 -5.90
CA PRO A 84 14.92 9.43 -6.39
C PRO A 84 16.22 8.92 -5.74
N ALA A 85 17.32 8.91 -6.49
CA ALA A 85 18.66 8.75 -5.93
C ALA A 85 19.09 10.07 -5.23
N PRO A 86 19.44 10.05 -3.93
CA PRO A 86 19.95 11.22 -3.20
C PRO A 86 21.27 11.78 -3.76
N ASP A 87 21.53 13.08 -3.57
CA ASP A 87 22.71 13.79 -4.12
C ASP A 87 24.09 13.27 -3.66
N TRP A 88 24.15 12.46 -2.60
CA TRP A 88 25.40 11.85 -2.10
C TRP A 88 25.69 10.47 -2.71
N PHE A 89 24.83 9.93 -3.58
CA PHE A 89 25.05 8.63 -4.22
C PHE A 89 26.19 8.72 -5.26
N PRO A 90 27.33 8.03 -5.04
CA PRO A 90 28.42 8.03 -6.00
C PRO A 90 28.02 7.16 -7.19
N ASN A 91 27.79 7.80 -8.34
CA ASN A 91 27.77 7.21 -9.68
C ASN A 91 26.79 6.04 -9.94
N PRO A 92 25.48 6.30 -10.10
CA PRO A 92 24.65 5.47 -10.96
C PRO A 92 25.01 5.77 -12.42
N SER A 93 25.21 4.73 -13.24
CA SER A 93 25.44 4.89 -14.68
C SER A 93 24.40 5.84 -15.30
N ASN A 94 24.76 6.62 -16.33
CA ASN A 94 23.84 7.58 -16.97
C ASN A 94 22.48 6.96 -17.36
N ALA A 95 22.47 5.67 -17.70
CA ALA A 95 21.27 4.88 -17.97
C ALA A 95 20.35 4.75 -16.75
N GLN A 96 20.88 4.48 -15.55
CA GLN A 96 20.09 4.38 -14.31
C GLN A 96 19.50 5.73 -13.88
N ARG A 97 20.20 6.83 -14.10
CA ARG A 97 19.64 8.17 -13.86
C ARG A 97 18.48 8.48 -14.79
N ALA A 98 18.62 8.17 -16.09
CA ALA A 98 17.56 8.32 -17.07
C ALA A 98 16.33 7.44 -16.73
N ILE A 99 16.55 6.21 -16.26
CA ILE A 99 15.48 5.30 -15.78
C ILE A 99 14.69 5.93 -14.62
N ILE A 100 15.39 6.41 -13.59
CA ILE A 100 14.75 6.94 -12.37
C ILE A 100 14.04 8.26 -12.66
N GLN A 101 14.65 9.16 -13.44
CA GLN A 101 14.07 10.47 -13.77
C GLN A 101 12.89 10.37 -14.76
N GLY A 102 12.94 9.41 -15.68
CA GLY A 102 11.88 9.16 -16.67
C GLY A 102 10.78 8.22 -16.17
N PHE A 103 10.72 7.91 -14.88
CA PHE A 103 9.64 7.12 -14.33
C PHE A 103 8.44 8.03 -14.04
N TRP A 104 7.28 7.67 -14.59
CA TRP A 104 6.05 8.47 -14.51
C TRP A 104 5.73 8.96 -13.09
N ALA A 105 5.94 8.12 -12.07
CA ALA A 105 5.61 8.45 -10.68
C ALA A 105 6.53 9.53 -10.10
N ASN A 106 7.76 9.66 -10.60
CA ASN A 106 8.65 10.77 -10.23
C ASN A 106 8.25 12.05 -10.96
N THR A 107 7.79 11.94 -12.20
CA THR A 107 7.34 13.07 -13.01
C THR A 107 6.04 13.70 -12.46
N VAL A 108 5.10 12.89 -11.99
CA VAL A 108 3.86 13.40 -11.37
C VAL A 108 4.00 13.76 -9.89
N GLN A 109 5.19 13.56 -9.30
CA GLN A 109 5.42 13.74 -7.87
C GLN A 109 5.04 15.14 -7.33
N PRO A 110 5.29 16.26 -8.04
CA PRO A 110 4.86 17.58 -7.56
C PRO A 110 3.34 17.70 -7.38
N TYR A 111 2.57 16.89 -8.11
CA TYR A 111 1.10 16.87 -8.07
C TYR A 111 0.55 15.83 -7.09
N MET A 112 1.42 15.00 -6.52
CA MET A 112 1.06 13.98 -5.54
C MET A 112 1.25 14.49 -4.11
N LYS A 113 0.32 14.13 -3.22
CA LYS A 113 0.42 14.49 -1.79
C LYS A 113 1.43 13.64 -1.00
N SER A 114 1.69 12.41 -1.47
CA SER A 114 2.59 11.46 -0.82
C SER A 114 2.91 10.31 -1.76
N TYR A 115 4.09 9.70 -1.62
CA TYR A 115 4.45 8.47 -2.32
C TYR A 115 3.68 7.24 -1.86
N ALA A 116 3.08 7.28 -0.65
CA ALA A 116 2.29 6.16 -0.12
C ALA A 116 1.07 5.81 -1.00
N ILE A 117 0.63 6.72 -1.86
CA ILE A 117 -0.50 6.49 -2.78
C ILE A 117 -0.12 5.58 -3.97
N LEU A 118 1.18 5.35 -4.20
CA LEU A 118 1.66 4.41 -5.23
C LEU A 118 1.56 2.96 -4.75
N GLU A 119 1.49 2.73 -3.45
CA GLU A 119 1.31 1.40 -2.89
C GLU A 119 -0.16 0.98 -3.02
N ASP A 120 -0.39 -0.25 -3.45
CA ASP A 120 -1.70 -0.88 -3.38
C ASP A 120 -1.88 -1.56 -1.99
N PRO A 121 -2.70 -1.01 -1.08
CA PRO A 121 -2.96 -1.60 0.24
C PRO A 121 -3.71 -2.94 0.17
N ALA A 122 -4.34 -3.25 -0.96
CA ALA A 122 -5.01 -4.51 -1.22
C ALA A 122 -4.06 -5.58 -1.80
N SER A 123 -2.87 -5.19 -2.27
CA SER A 123 -1.90 -6.14 -2.81
C SER A 123 -1.38 -7.12 -1.75
N VAL A 124 -1.17 -8.36 -2.16
CA VAL A 124 -0.40 -9.34 -1.39
C VAL A 124 1.06 -9.05 -1.66
N LYS A 125 1.80 -8.54 -0.66
CA LYS A 125 3.24 -8.35 -0.79
C LYS A 125 3.85 -9.71 -1.13
N VAL A 126 4.54 -9.81 -2.27
CA VAL A 126 5.32 -10.99 -2.63
C VAL A 126 6.56 -11.02 -1.73
N THR A 127 6.38 -11.46 -0.48
CA THR A 127 7.49 -11.77 0.42
C THR A 127 7.96 -13.18 0.08
N GLY A 128 8.84 -13.27 -0.91
CA GLY A 128 9.32 -14.54 -1.45
C GLY A 128 10.45 -14.35 -2.45
N VAL A 129 11.52 -13.70 -2.02
CA VAL A 129 12.85 -13.92 -2.59
C VAL A 129 13.73 -14.34 -1.41
N VAL A 130 14.05 -15.64 -1.38
CA VAL A 130 15.21 -16.18 -0.66
C VAL A 130 16.47 -15.67 -1.36
#